data_AF-A0A349HNQ6-F1
#
_entry.id   AF-A0A349HNQ6-F1
#
_cell.length_a   1.000
_cell.length_b   1.000
_cell.length_c   1.000
_cell.angle_alpha   90.00
_cell.angle_beta   90.00
_cell.angle_gamma   90.00
#
_symmetry.space_group_name_H-M   'P 1'
#
loop_
_entity.id
_entity.type
_entity.pdbx_description
1 polymer ?
#
loop_
_entity_poly.entity_id
_entity_poly.type
_entity_poly.pdbx_seq_one_letter_code
_entity_poly.pdbx_strand_id
1 'polypeptide(L)' 'MSIVFIQYPYVFTNNGKRLNINEIAGHIKVGALIEEVEGKYKIVGNYNDSECVSGVCPIR' A
#
# COMPACT_ATOMS: atom_id res chain seq x y z
N MET A 1 -0.05 -3.24 8.10
CA MET A 1 1.27 -3.54 7.48
C MET A 1 1.50 -2.56 6.32
N SER A 2 2.73 -2.28 5.89
CA SER A 2 2.98 -1.33 4.79
C SER A 2 3.82 -1.94 3.67
N ILE A 3 3.59 -1.48 2.44
CA ILE A 3 4.37 -1.87 1.26
C ILE A 3 5.65 -1.05 1.22
N VAL A 4 6.82 -1.71 1.23
CA VAL A 4 8.13 -1.05 1.16
C VAL A 4 8.75 -1.11 -0.23
N PHE A 5 8.43 -2.14 -1.02
CA PHE A 5 8.99 -2.31 -2.34
C PHE A 5 8.03 -3.09 -3.24
N ILE A 6 7.99 -2.74 -4.53
CA ILE A 6 7.15 -3.38 -5.53
C ILE A 6 8.06 -3.94 -6.62
N GLN A 7 7.99 -5.25 -6.81
CA GLN A 7 8.67 -5.96 -7.89
C GLN A 7 7.61 -6.79 -8.62
N TYR A 8 7.01 -6.21 -9.66
CA TYR A 8 5.89 -6.83 -10.36
C TYR A 8 6.19 -8.30 -10.76
N PRO A 9 5.30 -9.27 -10.45
CA PRO A 9 3.95 -9.14 -9.88
C PRO A 9 3.87 -9.29 -8.35
N TYR A 10 4.96 -9.06 -7.63
CA TYR A 10 5.05 -9.20 -6.18
C TYR A 10 5.24 -7.86 -5.47
N VAL A 11 4.79 -7.79 -4.22
CA VAL A 11 5.07 -6.69 -3.31
C VAL A 11 5.74 -7.21 -2.05
N PHE A 12 6.63 -6.39 -1.50
CA PHE A 12 7.32 -6.66 -0.26
C PHE A 12 6.81 -5.70 0.80
N THR A 13 6.49 -6.28 1.95
CA THR A 13 5.98 -5.54 3.11
C THR A 13 7.09 -5.23 4.10
N ASN A 14 6.89 -4.21 4.93
CA ASN A 14 7.82 -3.83 5.99
C ASN A 14 8.08 -4.97 6.99
N ASN A 15 7.19 -5.95 7.05
CA ASN A 15 7.32 -7.14 7.90
C ASN A 15 8.06 -8.30 7.21
N GLY A 16 8.66 -8.07 6.02
CA GLY A 16 9.39 -9.10 5.27
C GLY A 16 8.51 -10.11 4.52
N LYS A 17 7.18 -9.97 4.55
CA LYS A 17 6.28 -10.81 3.75
C LYS A 17 6.30 -10.39 2.28
N ARG A 18 6.32 -11.38 1.38
CA ARG A 18 6.09 -11.25 -0.07
C ARG A 18 4.64 -11.60 -0.37
N LEU A 19 3.92 -10.70 -1.03
CA LEU A 19 2.52 -10.89 -1.44
C LEU A 19 2.39 -10.74 -2.96
N ASN A 20 1.46 -11.46 -3.58
CA ASN A 20 1.11 -11.22 -4.98
C ASN A 20 0.21 -9.98 -5.09
N ILE A 21 0.40 -9.16 -6.13
CA ILE A 21 -0.46 -8.00 -6.37
C ILE A 21 -1.94 -8.37 -6.51
N ASN A 22 -2.25 -9.57 -7.01
CA ASN A 22 -3.63 -10.03 -7.20
C ASN A 22 -4.34 -10.37 -5.88
N GLU A 23 -3.58 -10.56 -4.80
CA GLU A 23 -4.13 -10.79 -3.46
C GLU A 23 -4.50 -9.48 -2.76
N ILE A 24 -4.10 -8.34 -3.33
CA ILE A 24 -4.30 -7.00 -2.76
C ILE A 24 -5.40 -6.27 -3.54
N ALA A 25 -6.53 -6.06 -2.88
CA ALA A 25 -7.61 -5.23 -3.38
C ALA A 25 -7.29 -3.74 -3.20
N GLY A 26 -7.11 -3.02 -4.31
CA GLY A 26 -6.93 -1.57 -4.36
C GLY A 26 -5.74 -1.12 -5.22
N HIS A 27 -5.45 0.18 -5.18
CA HIS A 27 -4.32 0.78 -5.89
C HIS A 27 -3.00 0.61 -5.12
N ILE A 28 -2.22 -0.38 -5.53
CA ILE A 28 -0.94 -0.72 -4.90
C ILE A 28 0.10 0.37 -5.17
N LYS A 29 0.69 0.92 -4.10
CA LYS A 29 1.83 1.84 -4.17
C LYS A 29 2.78 1.64 -2.99
N VAL A 30 4.04 2.05 -3.15
CA VAL A 30 5.01 2.06 -2.05
C VAL A 30 4.54 3.02 -0.97
N GLY A 31 4.59 2.59 0.30
CA GLY A 31 4.06 3.30 1.46
C GLY A 31 2.55 3.08 1.70
N ALA A 32 1.86 2.30 0.87
CA ALA A 32 0.47 1.93 1.13
C ALA A 32 0.37 1.05 2.38
N LEU A 33 -0.61 1.35 3.23
CA LEU A 33 -0.99 0.56 4.38
C LEU A 33 -1.99 -0.50 3.92
N ILE A 34 -1.62 -1.75 4.11
CA ILE A 34 -2.43 -2.92 3.83
C ILE A 34 -2.87 -3.59 5.14
N GLU A 35 -4.08 -4.10 5.12
CA GLU A 35 -4.72 -4.85 6.21
C GLU A 35 -5.31 -6.14 5.63
N GLU A 36 -5.19 -7.23 6.37
CA GLU A 36 -5.76 -8.51 5.98
C GLU A 36 -7.21 -8.59 6.45
N VAL A 37 -8.14 -8.76 5.52
CA VAL A 37 -9.57 -8.89 5.78
C VAL A 37 -10.08 -10.10 5.01
N GLU A 38 -10.58 -11.09 5.75
CA GLU A 38 -11.20 -12.31 5.19
C GLU A 38 -10.29 -13.07 4.19
N GLY A 39 -8.97 -13.11 4.47
CA GLY A 39 -8.00 -13.82 3.64
C GLY A 39 -7.58 -13.06 2.36
N LYS A 40 -8.00 -11.80 2.21
CA LYS A 40 -7.51 -10.88 1.18
C LYS A 40 -6.85 -9.67 1.83
N TYR A 41 -5.92 -9.05 1.12
CA TYR A 41 -5.30 -7.82 1.60
C TYR A 41 -6.06 -6.64 1.02
N LYS A 42 -6.52 -5.71 1.84
CA LYS A 42 -7.10 -4.45 1.37
C LYS A 42 -6.19 -3.30 1.73
N ILE A 43 -6.16 -2.27 0.89
CA ILE A 43 -5.45 -1.03 1.22
C ILE A 43 -6.35 -0.20 2.13
N VAL A 44 -5.90 0.03 3.37
CA VAL A 44 -6.63 0.79 4.41
C VAL A 44 -6.23 2.26 4.47
N GLY A 45 -5.09 2.61 3.91
CA GLY A 45 -4.58 3.97 3.91
C GLY A 45 -3.25 4.05 3.21
N ASN A 46 -2.63 5.22 3.23
CA ASN A 46 -1.28 5.42 2.72
C ASN A 46 -0.51 6.22 3.75
N TYR A 47 0.68 5.74 4.11
CA TYR A 47 1.60 6.54 4.93
C TYR A 47 2.25 7.66 4.13
N ASN A 48 2.18 7.58 2.79
CA ASN A 48 2.75 8.56 1.91
C ASN A 48 1.66 9.52 1.40
N ASP A 49 1.42 10.57 2.17
CA ASP A 49 0.88 11.88 1.73
C ASP A 49 1.89 12.62 0.82
N SER A 50 2.71 11.89 0.05
CA SER A 50 3.58 12.49 -0.97
C SER A 50 2.80 12.95 -2.22
N GLU A 51 1.47 12.82 -2.23
CA GLU A 51 0.61 13.61 -3.14
C GLU A 51 0.34 15.03 -2.63
N CYS A 52 0.88 15.44 -1.48
CA CYS A 52 0.97 16.86 -1.12
C CYS A 52 2.21 17.47 -1.81
N VAL A 53 2.17 17.49 -3.15
CA VAL A 53 3.13 18.27 -3.95
C VAL A 53 2.89 19.75 -3.60
N SER A 54 3.80 20.34 -2.83
CA SER A 54 3.76 21.74 -2.35
C SER A 54 2.95 22.06 -1.09
N GLY A 55 2.75 21.10 -0.17
CA GLY A 55 2.26 21.44 1.18
C GLY A 55 0.79 21.89 1.26
N VAL A 56 -0.03 21.53 0.27
CA VAL A 56 -1.48 21.69 0.31
C VAL A 56 -2.11 20.34 0.05
N CYS A 57 -2.62 19.72 1.11
CA CYS A 57 -3.42 18.51 0.99
C CYS A 57 -4.87 18.96 0.77
N PRO A 58 -5.51 18.68 -0.38
CA PRO A 58 -6.88 19.10 -0.63
C PRO A 58 -7.80 18.41 0.37
N ILE A 59 -8.40 19.20 1.25
CA ILE A 59 -9.41 18.75 2.21
C ILE A 59 -10.61 18.28 1.38
N ARG A 60 -11.04 17.04 1.60
CA ARG A 60 -12.23 16.47 0.97
C ARG A 60 -13.49 16.87 1.73
#